data_AF-A0A7J6WUS8-F1
#
_entry.id   AF-A0A7J6WUS8-F1
#
_cell.length_a   1.000
_cell.length_b   1.000
_cell.length_c   1.000
_cell.angle_alpha   90.00
_cell.angle_beta   90.00
_cell.angle_gamma   90.00
#
_symmetry.space_group_name_H-M   'P 1'
#
loop_
_entity.id
_entity.type
_entity.pdbx_description
1 polymer ?
#
loop_
_entity_poly.entity_id
_entity_poly.type
_entity_poly.pdbx_seq_one_letter_code
_entity_poly.pdbx_strand_id
1 'polypeptide(L)'
;MGGPPLYSQRKGHPALIGRHRPFPVTHQAAERWLNHMQQALDTTPDIDADSKIKMMNFFRHTAFFLVAGDELKHQNQGSSCKHGANKSPAV
;
A
#
# COMPACT_ATOMS: atom_id res chain seq x y z
N MET A 1 -9.20 1.46 -14.79
CA MET A 1 -10.31 1.01 -15.65
C MET A 1 -10.65 2.04 -16.74
N GLY A 2 -9.69 2.46 -17.59
CA GLY A 2 -9.96 3.22 -18.83
C GLY A 2 -10.64 4.60 -18.77
N GLY A 3 -11.19 5.04 -17.64
CA GLY A 3 -11.93 6.30 -17.52
C GLY A 3 -11.07 7.57 -17.57
N PRO A 4 -11.71 8.75 -17.56
CA PRO A 4 -11.01 10.04 -17.58
C PRO A 4 -10.03 10.19 -16.40
N PRO A 5 -8.90 10.91 -16.56
CA PRO A 5 -7.82 10.97 -15.56
C PRO A 5 -8.12 11.96 -14.41
N LEU A 6 -9.34 11.93 -13.87
CA LEU A 6 -9.82 12.86 -12.83
C LEU A 6 -8.98 12.80 -11.55
N TYR A 7 -8.43 11.64 -11.22
CA TYR A 7 -7.51 11.49 -10.10
C TYR A 7 -6.25 12.35 -10.30
N SER A 8 -5.57 12.18 -11.44
CA SER A 8 -4.32 12.89 -11.74
C SER A 8 -4.53 14.39 -11.87
N GLN A 9 -5.65 14.82 -12.45
CA GLN A 9 -6.01 16.24 -12.55
C GLN A 9 -6.16 16.89 -11.16
N ARG A 10 -6.74 16.19 -10.19
CA ARG A 10 -7.02 16.74 -8.85
C ARG A 10 -5.90 16.51 -7.83
N LYS A 11 -5.18 15.40 -7.93
CA LYS A 11 -4.22 14.92 -6.91
C LYS A 11 -2.82 14.66 -7.46
N GLY A 12 -2.58 14.85 -8.75
CA GLY A 12 -1.29 14.52 -9.38
C GLY A 12 -1.01 13.01 -9.38
N HIS A 13 0.27 12.66 -9.40
CA HIS A 13 0.70 11.26 -9.53
C HIS A 13 0.13 10.36 -8.41
N PRO A 14 -0.37 9.14 -8.70
CA PRO A 14 -0.96 8.22 -7.70
C PRO A 14 -0.08 7.90 -6.49
N ALA A 15 1.22 7.64 -6.71
CA ALA A 15 2.23 7.47 -5.66
C ALA A 15 1.75 6.64 -4.45
N LEU A 16 1.16 5.47 -4.72
CA LEU A 16 0.37 4.73 -3.73
C LEU A 16 1.17 4.40 -2.46
N ILE A 17 2.37 3.84 -2.57
CA ILE A 17 3.23 3.54 -1.39
C ILE A 17 3.50 4.82 -0.58
N GLY A 18 3.88 5.91 -1.25
CA GLY A 18 4.17 7.18 -0.58
C GLY A 18 2.98 7.73 0.20
N ARG A 19 1.76 7.59 -0.34
CA ARG A 19 0.51 8.02 0.29
C ARG A 19 0.01 7.08 1.40
N HIS A 20 0.37 5.81 1.35
CA HIS A 20 -0.01 4.82 2.36
C HIS A 20 1.02 4.69 3.50
N ARG A 21 2.21 5.28 3.36
CA ARG A 21 3.29 5.30 4.38
C ARG A 21 2.83 5.66 5.81
N PRO A 22 1.88 6.59 6.05
CA PRO A 22 1.42 6.92 7.40
C PRO A 22 0.64 5.82 8.10
N PHE A 23 0.12 4.82 7.38
CA PHE A 23 -0.73 3.77 7.92
C PHE A 23 0.06 2.45 8.02
N PRO A 24 -0.17 1.62 9.05
CA PRO A 24 0.41 0.28 9.12
C PRO A 24 -0.34 -0.65 8.15
N VAL A 25 0.27 -0.96 7.01
CA VAL A 25 -0.33 -1.81 5.97
C VAL A 25 0.22 -3.22 6.08
N THR A 26 -0.15 -3.89 7.17
CA THR A 26 0.27 -5.28 7.44
C THR A 26 -0.42 -6.27 6.51
N HIS A 27 0.09 -7.50 6.44
CA HIS A 27 -0.57 -8.60 5.73
C HIS A 27 -2.03 -8.79 6.18
N GLN A 28 -2.29 -8.72 7.49
CA GLN A 28 -3.65 -8.83 8.04
C GLN A 28 -4.55 -7.67 7.59
N ALA A 29 -4.01 -6.45 7.54
CA ALA A 29 -4.76 -5.28 7.07
C ALA A 29 -5.12 -5.41 5.58
N ALA A 30 -4.19 -5.92 4.76
CA ALA A 30 -4.44 -6.18 3.34
C ALA A 30 -5.55 -7.22 3.13
N GLU A 31 -5.51 -8.34 3.85
CA GLU A 31 -6.57 -9.36 3.79
C GLU A 31 -7.93 -8.81 4.23
N ARG A 32 -7.95 -8.01 5.31
CA ARG A 32 -9.18 -7.38 5.80
C ARG A 32 -9.77 -6.42 4.76
N TRP A 33 -8.92 -5.63 4.10
CA TRP A 33 -9.34 -4.75 3.03
C TRP A 33 -9.89 -5.52 1.83
N LEU A 34 -9.23 -6.63 1.42
CA LEU A 34 -9.70 -7.49 0.34
C LEU A 34 -11.06 -8.14 0.65
N ASN A 35 -11.30 -8.53 1.90
CA ASN A 35 -12.60 -9.04 2.32
C ASN A 35 -13.73 -8.01 2.10
N HIS A 36 -13.47 -6.73 2.43
CA HIS A 36 -14.42 -5.65 2.16
C HIS A 36 -14.62 -5.39 0.66
N MET A 37 -13.55 -5.45 -0.15
CA MET A 37 -13.66 -5.30 -1.60
C MET A 37 -14.46 -6.44 -2.24
N GLN A 38 -14.28 -7.67 -1.75
CA GLN A 38 -15.05 -8.82 -2.24
C GLN A 38 -16.55 -8.61 -1.97
N GLN A 39 -16.92 -8.27 -0.74
CA GLN A 39 -18.32 -7.98 -0.38
C GLN A 39 -18.91 -6.81 -1.19
N ALA A 40 -18.13 -5.76 -1.45
CA ALA A 40 -18.56 -4.64 -2.28
C ALA A 40 -18.83 -5.06 -3.74
N LEU A 41 -17.96 -5.89 -4.32
CA LEU A 41 -18.18 -6.42 -5.67
C LEU A 41 -19.39 -7.37 -5.72
N ASP A 42 -19.56 -8.22 -4.71
CA ASP A 42 -20.68 -9.18 -4.67
C ASP A 42 -22.03 -8.47 -4.59
N THR A 43 -22.08 -7.34 -3.88
CA THR A 43 -23.30 -6.52 -3.72
C THR A 43 -23.55 -5.54 -4.86
N THR A 44 -22.63 -5.37 -5.81
CA THR A 44 -22.80 -4.49 -6.97
C THR A 44 -23.36 -5.27 -8.17
N PRO A 45 -24.61 -4.98 -8.61
CA PRO A 45 -25.26 -5.74 -9.69
C PRO A 45 -24.74 -5.38 -11.09
N ASP A 46 -24.28 -4.16 -11.30
CA ASP A 46 -23.90 -3.63 -12.62
C ASP A 46 -22.51 -4.07 -13.10
N ILE A 47 -21.81 -4.91 -12.34
CA ILE A 47 -20.49 -5.42 -12.69
C ILE A 47 -20.64 -6.89 -13.08
N ASP A 48 -20.22 -7.25 -14.29
CA ASP A 48 -20.23 -8.63 -14.76
C ASP A 48 -19.16 -9.49 -14.07
N ALA A 49 -19.32 -10.81 -14.15
CA ALA A 49 -18.44 -11.76 -13.46
C ALA A 49 -16.96 -11.68 -13.91
N ASP A 50 -16.71 -11.46 -15.21
CA ASP A 50 -15.35 -11.39 -15.74
C ASP A 50 -14.65 -10.10 -15.27
N SER A 51 -15.37 -8.99 -15.27
CA SER A 51 -14.89 -7.74 -14.68
C SER A 51 -14.59 -7.87 -13.19
N LYS A 52 -15.45 -8.55 -12.41
CA LYS A 52 -15.20 -8.81 -10.98
C LYS A 52 -13.89 -9.55 -10.75
N ILE A 53 -13.60 -10.58 -11.55
CA ILE A 53 -12.35 -11.35 -11.47
C ILE A 53 -11.14 -10.46 -11.77
N LYS A 54 -11.18 -9.68 -12.85
CA LYS A 54 -10.09 -8.76 -13.22
C LYS A 54 -9.84 -7.70 -12.15
N MET A 55 -10.91 -7.12 -11.60
CA MET A 55 -10.83 -6.14 -10.52
C MET A 55 -10.22 -6.76 -9.25
N MET A 56 -10.69 -7.94 -8.84
CA MET A 56 -10.19 -8.59 -7.64
C MET A 56 -8.71 -9.00 -7.78
N ASN A 57 -8.28 -9.46 -8.95
CA ASN A 57 -6.86 -9.73 -9.22
C ASN A 57 -6.01 -8.47 -9.10
N PHE A 58 -6.47 -7.36 -9.68
CA PHE A 58 -5.80 -6.06 -9.56
C PHE A 58 -5.74 -5.58 -8.10
N PHE A 59 -6.85 -5.67 -7.36
CA PHE A 59 -6.92 -5.30 -5.95
C PHE A 59 -5.99 -6.14 -5.09
N ARG A 60 -5.99 -7.47 -5.28
CA ARG A 60 -5.12 -8.40 -4.55
C ARG A 60 -3.65 -8.07 -4.77
N HIS A 61 -3.24 -7.89 -6.03
CA HIS A 61 -1.87 -7.52 -6.35
C HIS A 61 -1.49 -6.17 -5.71
N THR A 62 -2.36 -5.16 -5.82
CA THR A 62 -2.11 -3.82 -5.28
C THR A 62 -2.01 -3.83 -3.75
N ALA A 63 -2.87 -4.60 -3.06
CA ALA A 63 -2.85 -4.69 -1.61
C ALA A 63 -1.51 -5.26 -1.11
N PHE A 64 -1.02 -6.35 -1.70
CA PHE A 64 0.27 -6.94 -1.32
C PHE A 64 1.47 -6.12 -1.79
N PHE A 65 1.36 -5.36 -2.89
CA PHE A 65 2.37 -4.38 -3.28
C PHE A 65 2.54 -3.27 -2.21
N LEU A 66 1.45 -2.85 -1.55
CA LEU A 66 1.51 -1.90 -0.45
C LEU A 66 2.10 -2.50 0.83
N VAL A 67 1.81 -3.77 1.12
CA VAL A 67 2.45 -4.51 2.23
C VAL A 67 3.97 -4.54 2.06
N ALA A 68 4.45 -4.92 0.88
CA ALA A 68 5.88 -4.90 0.58
C ALA A 68 6.50 -3.49 0.75
N GLY A 69 5.76 -2.44 0.37
CA GLY A 69 6.18 -1.06 0.58
C GLY A 69 6.29 -0.66 2.07
N ASP A 70 5.40 -1.15 2.92
CA ASP A 70 5.42 -0.91 4.37
C ASP A 70 6.55 -1.71 5.06
N GLU A 71 6.77 -2.96 4.66
CA GLU A 71 7.88 -3.79 5.14
C GLU A 71 9.25 -3.12 4.88
N LEU A 72 9.47 -2.55 3.69
CA LEU A 72 10.69 -1.81 3.36
C LEU A 72 10.87 -0.55 4.22
N LYS A 73 9.79 0.13 4.61
CA LYS A 73 9.85 1.26 5.55
C LYS A 73 10.33 0.78 6.92
N HIS A 74 9.79 -0.32 7.43
CA HIS A 74 10.19 -0.87 8.73
C HIS A 74 11.68 -1.27 8.76
N GLN A 75 12.20 -1.82 7.66
CA GLN A 75 13.63 -2.11 7.52
C GLN A 75 14.49 -0.84 7.57
N ASN A 76 14.09 0.22 6.86
CA ASN A 76 14.82 1.49 6.85
C ASN A 76 14.75 2.24 8.19
N GLN A 77 13.72 2.04 9.01
CA GLN A 77 13.62 2.62 10.35
C GLN A 77 14.48 1.88 11.39
N GLY A 78 14.79 0.60 11.17
CA GLY A 78 15.68 -0.19 12.01
C GLY A 78 17.18 0.14 11.86
N SER A 79 17.56 0.82 10.78
CA SER A 79 18.95 1.22 10.48
C SER A 79 19.33 2.63 10.94
N SER A 80 18.76 3.11 12.05
CA SER A 80 19.21 4.37 12.67
C SER A 80 20.65 4.21 13.20
N CYS A 81 21.58 4.79 12.45
CA CYS A 81 23.00 5.08 12.71
C CYS A 81 23.52 4.75 14.13
N LYS A 82 24.22 3.60 14.29
CA LYS A 82 25.22 3.42 15.35
C LYS A 82 26.53 4.12 14.98
N HIS A 83 26.56 5.45 14.94
CA HIS A 83 27.82 6.21 14.92
C HIS A 83 27.68 7.39 15.86
N GLY A 84 28.02 7.16 17.12
CA GLY A 84 27.98 8.21 18.14
C GLY A 84 28.32 7.67 19.53
N ALA A 85 29.61 7.46 19.80
CA ALA A 85 30.31 7.76 21.05
C ALA A 85 31.53 6.86 21.24
N ASN A 86 32.71 7.34 20.84
CA ASN A 86 33.88 7.16 21.68
C ASN A 86 34.77 8.40 21.54
N LYS A 87 34.54 9.39 22.43
CA LYS A 87 35.54 10.43 22.69
C LYS A 87 36.46 9.86 23.77
N SER A 88 37.66 9.45 23.40
CA SER A 88 38.74 9.25 24.38
C SER A 88 39.29 10.62 24.79
N PRO A 89 39.47 10.90 26.09
CA PRO A 89 40.09 12.14 26.54
C PRO A 89 41.60 12.08 26.31
N ALA A 90 42.17 13.20 25.89
CA ALA A 90 43.61 13.40 25.85
C ALA A 90 44.17 13.54 27.27
N VAL A 91 45.23 12.78 27.59
CA VAL A 91 46.39 13.17 28.42
C VAL A 91 47.59 12.38 27.91
#